data_AF-A0A257NES1-F1
#
_entry.id   AF-A0A257NES1-F1
#
_cell.length_a   1.000
_cell.length_b   1.000
_cell.length_c   1.000
_cell.angle_alpha   90.00
_cell.angle_beta   90.00
_cell.angle_gamma   90.00
#
_symmetry.space_group_name_H-M   'P 1'
#
loop_
_entity.id
_entity.type
_entity.pdbx_description
1 polymer ?
#
loop_
_entity_poly.entity_id
_entity_poly.type
_entity_poly.pdbx_seq_one_letter_code
_entity_poly.pdbx_strand_id
1 'polypeptide(L)'
;MANLVYKRLFKLALAALLAGCASEPVPHHVEYPKNTQQQSKIPPTRYPSNQHIQQYPNSYGRSPYSGSYGSSGLTGTYANSFAVKSFIQHMVNKHGFSEAYLNRLFSQANRLDSVIRLESPAPSTGPSKPRLGSWTRYRNKFLTDAHISNGVEFWRNNADAIKQASVTYGVDPEYIVGIIGVETYFGKNFGKTCIFDALTTLSFDTYRRSDYFKSELENFLLMTRDEGFDPRQPQGSWAGAMGYG
;
A
#
# COMPACT_ATOMS: atom_id res chain seq x y z
N MET A 1 -7.59 4.61 -82.29
CA MET A 1 -6.80 5.34 -81.27
C MET A 1 -6.68 4.45 -80.04
N ALA A 2 -5.74 3.51 -80.06
CA ALA A 2 -4.57 3.48 -79.17
C ALA A 2 -4.90 2.89 -77.77
N ASN A 3 -4.57 1.62 -77.55
CA ASN A 3 -3.54 1.14 -76.60
C ASN A 3 -4.01 1.19 -75.12
N LEU A 4 -4.14 0.11 -74.36
CA LEU A 4 -3.22 -1.02 -74.09
C LEU A 4 -4.07 -2.12 -73.39
N VAL A 5 -4.32 -3.31 -73.93
CA VAL A 5 -3.42 -4.48 -74.07
C VAL A 5 -2.98 -5.09 -72.72
N TYR A 6 -3.55 -6.28 -72.44
CA TYR A 6 -2.98 -7.43 -71.68
C TYR A 6 -2.83 -7.28 -70.15
N LYS A 7 -3.29 -8.19 -69.28
CA LYS A 7 -3.39 -9.67 -69.31
C LYS A 7 -4.62 -10.06 -68.48
N ARG A 8 -5.70 -10.68 -68.98
CA ARG A 8 -5.88 -12.08 -69.41
C ARG A 8 -5.23 -13.15 -68.52
N LEU A 9 -6.12 -13.94 -67.90
CA LEU A 9 -6.15 -15.41 -67.82
C LEU A 9 -5.59 -16.12 -66.56
N PHE A 10 -6.55 -16.65 -65.78
CA PHE A 10 -6.75 -18.08 -65.48
C PHE A 10 -5.73 -18.82 -64.59
N LYS A 11 -6.26 -19.39 -63.48
CA LYS A 11 -6.13 -20.79 -62.95
C LYS A 11 -6.13 -20.77 -61.40
N LEU A 12 -7.17 -21.25 -60.71
CA LEU A 12 -7.54 -22.64 -60.35
C LEU A 12 -6.64 -23.33 -59.30
N ALA A 13 -7.31 -23.88 -58.27
CA ALA A 13 -7.00 -25.03 -57.39
C ALA A 13 -5.78 -24.89 -56.42
N LEU A 14 -5.92 -25.01 -55.10
CA LEU A 14 -6.38 -26.10 -54.20
C LEU A 14 -5.26 -27.11 -53.81
N ALA A 15 -4.99 -27.13 -52.48
CA ALA A 15 -4.46 -28.20 -51.60
C ALA A 15 -3.01 -28.71 -51.75
N ALA A 16 -2.24 -28.67 -50.64
CA ALA A 16 -2.03 -29.81 -49.72
C ALA A 16 -0.75 -29.69 -48.86
N LEU A 17 -0.92 -29.86 -47.54
CA LEU A 17 -0.05 -30.55 -46.57
C LEU A 17 1.48 -30.48 -46.70
N LEU A 18 2.14 -29.78 -45.76
CA LEU A 18 3.32 -30.28 -45.07
C LEU A 18 3.23 -29.96 -43.58
N ALA A 19 3.02 -31.02 -42.79
CA ALA A 19 3.14 -31.04 -41.35
C ALA A 19 4.61 -30.89 -40.95
N GLY A 20 4.93 -29.82 -40.22
CA GLY A 20 6.20 -29.65 -39.52
C GLY A 20 5.95 -29.85 -38.03
N CYS A 21 6.64 -30.83 -37.43
CA CYS A 21 6.54 -31.20 -36.03
C CYS A 21 6.83 -30.00 -35.11
N ALA A 22 5.80 -29.48 -34.45
CA ALA A 22 5.96 -28.70 -33.23
C ALA A 22 5.77 -29.66 -32.05
N SER A 23 6.82 -29.87 -31.26
CA SER A 23 6.72 -30.60 -30.00
C SER A 23 5.78 -29.85 -29.07
N GLU A 24 4.71 -30.52 -28.64
CA GLU A 24 3.77 -29.99 -27.65
C GLU A 24 4.50 -29.75 -26.31
N PRO A 25 4.21 -28.65 -25.60
CA PRO A 25 4.69 -28.48 -24.23
C PRO A 25 4.04 -29.56 -23.35
N VAL A 26 4.86 -30.31 -22.64
CA VAL A 26 4.41 -31.29 -21.64
C VAL A 26 3.53 -30.57 -20.61
N PRO A 27 2.23 -30.93 -20.48
CA PRO A 27 1.39 -30.35 -19.44
C PRO A 27 1.83 -30.91 -18.09
N HIS A 28 2.46 -30.10 -17.25
CA HIS A 28 2.56 -30.40 -15.83
C HIS A 28 1.16 -30.21 -15.21
N HIS A 29 0.36 -31.28 -15.24
CA HIS A 29 -0.84 -31.37 -14.40
C HIS A 29 -0.39 -31.50 -12.95
N VAL A 30 -0.40 -30.38 -12.22
CA VAL A 30 -0.45 -30.43 -10.76
C VAL A 30 -1.91 -30.72 -10.41
N GLU A 31 -2.17 -31.91 -9.90
CA GLU A 31 -3.49 -32.30 -9.42
C GLU A 31 -3.78 -31.59 -8.11
N TYR A 32 -4.56 -30.50 -8.18
CA TYR A 32 -5.07 -29.83 -7.00
C TYR A 32 -6.24 -30.63 -6.42
N PRO A 33 -6.23 -30.98 -5.12
CA PRO A 33 -7.37 -31.61 -4.50
C PRO A 33 -8.59 -30.69 -4.62
N LYS A 34 -9.68 -31.21 -5.17
CA LYS A 34 -10.97 -30.50 -5.27
C LYS A 34 -11.47 -30.22 -3.85
N ASN A 35 -11.26 -28.99 -3.37
CA ASN A 35 -11.79 -28.58 -2.08
C ASN A 35 -13.31 -28.42 -2.22
N THR A 36 -14.05 -29.32 -1.57
CA THR A 36 -15.51 -29.28 -1.55
C THR A 36 -15.91 -28.04 -0.77
N GLN A 37 -16.72 -27.16 -1.37
CA GLN A 37 -17.21 -25.95 -0.71
C GLN A 37 -17.99 -26.32 0.55
N GLN A 38 -17.36 -26.19 1.72
CA GLN A 38 -18.04 -25.96 2.97
C GLN A 38 -17.84 -24.50 3.34
N GLN A 39 -18.91 -23.74 3.12
CA GLN A 39 -19.04 -22.35 3.48
C GLN A 39 -19.10 -22.26 5.02
N SER A 40 -17.94 -22.19 5.66
CA SER A 40 -17.83 -21.97 7.11
C SER A 40 -18.09 -20.49 7.39
N LYS A 41 -19.17 -20.23 8.13
CA LYS A 41 -19.45 -18.91 8.72
C LYS A 41 -18.25 -18.51 9.58
N ILE A 42 -17.62 -17.40 9.23
CA ILE A 42 -16.47 -16.84 9.94
C ILE A 42 -16.90 -16.51 11.38
N PRO A 43 -16.34 -17.16 12.42
CA PRO A 43 -16.55 -16.76 13.80
C PRO A 43 -15.76 -15.46 14.07
N PRO A 44 -16.22 -14.56 14.95
CA PRO A 44 -15.45 -13.38 15.32
C PRO A 44 -14.11 -13.81 15.93
N THR A 45 -13.02 -13.40 15.32
CA THR A 45 -11.66 -13.64 15.78
C THR A 45 -11.42 -12.88 17.08
N ARG A 46 -11.29 -13.60 18.19
CA ARG A 46 -10.56 -13.10 19.37
C ARG A 46 -9.08 -13.09 19.02
N TYR A 47 -8.48 -11.91 18.97
CA TYR A 47 -7.03 -11.78 18.93
C TYR A 47 -6.43 -12.42 20.20
N PRO A 48 -5.38 -13.25 20.09
CA PRO A 48 -4.66 -13.74 21.25
C PRO A 48 -4.00 -12.55 21.96
N SER A 49 -4.27 -12.39 23.26
CA SER A 49 -3.60 -11.39 24.10
C SER A 49 -2.11 -11.73 24.16
N ASN A 50 -1.27 -10.93 23.52
CA ASN A 50 0.18 -11.09 23.64
C ASN A 50 0.59 -10.75 25.08
N GLN A 51 1.07 -11.74 25.84
CA GLN A 51 1.46 -11.59 27.25
C GLN A 51 2.87 -11.03 27.47
N HIS A 52 3.49 -10.45 26.43
CA HIS A 52 4.69 -9.62 26.57
C HIS A 52 4.35 -8.15 26.30
N ILE A 53 3.35 -7.63 27.02
CA ILE A 53 3.16 -6.19 27.19
C ILE A 53 4.04 -5.79 28.37
N GLN A 54 5.13 -5.10 28.06
CA GLN A 54 5.91 -4.36 29.04
C GLN A 54 4.91 -3.47 29.81
N GLN A 55 4.75 -3.69 31.11
CA GLN A 55 3.79 -2.98 31.94
C GLN A 55 4.08 -1.48 31.86
N TYR A 56 3.28 -0.75 31.10
CA TYR A 56 3.32 0.70 31.06
C TYR A 56 2.59 1.25 32.29
N PRO A 57 3.12 2.29 32.95
CA PRO A 57 2.54 2.81 34.18
C PRO A 57 1.08 3.22 33.97
N ASN A 58 0.26 2.77 34.90
CA ASN A 58 -1.19 2.88 34.94
C ASN A 58 -1.63 4.32 35.28
N SER A 59 -1.22 5.31 34.47
CA SER A 59 -1.48 6.75 34.72
C SER A 59 -2.46 7.41 33.75
N TYR A 60 -3.11 6.65 32.86
CA TYR A 60 -4.17 7.19 31.98
C TYR A 60 -5.58 7.11 32.58
N GLY A 61 -5.70 6.85 33.88
CA GLY A 61 -6.96 6.93 34.65
C GLY A 61 -7.46 8.35 34.91
N ARG A 62 -6.83 9.37 34.31
CA ARG A 62 -7.32 10.75 34.28
C ARG A 62 -7.38 11.15 32.81
N SER A 63 -8.58 11.44 32.33
CA SER A 63 -8.79 12.16 31.07
C SER A 63 -7.72 13.25 30.93
N PRO A 64 -6.83 13.21 29.91
CA PRO A 64 -5.80 14.23 29.74
C PRO A 64 -6.41 15.60 29.37
N TYR A 65 -7.73 15.69 29.29
CA TYR A 65 -8.51 16.83 28.81
C TYR A 65 -8.87 17.88 29.88
N SER A 66 -8.25 17.85 31.06
CA SER A 66 -8.40 18.92 32.08
C SER A 66 -7.06 19.55 32.47
N GLY A 67 -6.33 20.06 31.48
CA GLY A 67 -5.13 20.88 31.68
C GLY A 67 -5.37 22.30 31.18
N SER A 68 -5.65 23.22 32.10
CA SER A 68 -5.81 24.65 31.83
C SER A 68 -4.49 25.28 31.38
N TYR A 69 -4.11 25.18 30.11
CA TYR A 69 -3.24 26.13 29.38
C TYR A 69 -3.46 25.95 27.86
N GLY A 70 -4.41 26.72 27.33
CA GLY A 70 -4.79 26.73 25.92
C GLY A 70 -3.77 27.47 25.05
N SER A 71 -3.13 26.74 24.14
CA SER A 71 -2.77 27.34 22.84
C SER A 71 -4.02 27.21 21.98
N SER A 72 -4.80 28.28 21.87
CA SER A 72 -6.07 28.30 21.14
C SER A 72 -5.89 28.38 19.62
N GLY A 73 -4.69 28.71 19.13
CA GLY A 73 -4.42 28.93 17.71
C GLY A 73 -3.52 27.86 17.10
N LEU A 74 -3.82 27.50 15.85
CA LEU A 74 -2.91 26.80 14.95
C LEU A 74 -1.73 27.71 14.61
N THR A 75 -0.51 27.18 14.67
CA THR A 75 0.77 27.87 14.40
C THR A 75 1.62 27.06 13.42
N GLY A 76 2.90 27.42 13.23
CA GLY A 76 3.81 26.69 12.35
C GLY A 76 3.46 26.81 10.86
N THR A 77 3.84 25.81 10.07
CA THR A 77 3.67 25.80 8.60
C THR A 77 2.23 26.04 8.18
N TYR A 78 1.27 25.56 8.96
CA TYR A 78 -0.15 25.62 8.64
C TYR A 78 -0.93 26.70 9.42
N ALA A 79 -0.27 27.63 10.12
CA ALA A 79 -0.89 28.65 10.99
C ALA A 79 -2.10 29.36 10.36
N ASN A 80 -1.97 29.74 9.08
CA ASN A 80 -2.96 30.49 8.33
C ASN A 80 -3.79 29.62 7.36
N SER A 81 -3.67 28.29 7.43
CA SER A 81 -4.39 27.38 6.53
C SER A 81 -5.85 27.23 6.95
N PHE A 82 -6.76 27.80 6.15
CA PHE A 82 -8.20 27.58 6.34
C PHE A 82 -8.58 26.11 6.15
N ALA A 83 -7.93 25.41 5.22
CA ALA A 83 -8.18 24.00 4.96
C ALA A 83 -7.83 23.11 6.17
N VAL A 84 -6.69 23.35 6.82
CA VAL A 84 -6.30 22.62 8.04
C VAL A 84 -7.25 22.96 9.19
N LYS A 85 -7.61 24.24 9.38
CA LYS A 85 -8.60 24.64 10.40
C LYS A 85 -9.95 23.94 10.19
N SER A 86 -10.39 23.85 8.93
CA SER A 86 -11.64 23.16 8.57
C SER A 86 -11.56 21.66 8.86
N PHE A 87 -10.44 21.02 8.54
CA PHE A 87 -10.20 19.63 8.87
C PHE A 87 -10.18 19.37 10.39
N ILE A 88 -9.52 20.23 11.16
CA ILE A 88 -9.52 20.16 12.63
C ILE A 88 -10.96 20.23 13.16
N GLN A 89 -11.75 21.20 12.70
CA GLN A 89 -13.15 21.33 13.09
C GLN A 89 -13.99 20.12 12.70
N HIS A 90 -13.74 19.53 11.53
CA HIS A 90 -14.37 18.26 11.13
C HIS A 90 -14.03 17.13 12.10
N MET A 91 -12.76 16.96 12.47
CA MET A 91 -12.32 15.93 13.43
C MET A 91 -12.90 16.15 14.84
N VAL A 92 -13.05 17.41 15.27
CA VAL A 92 -13.69 17.77 16.55
C VAL A 92 -15.17 17.39 16.51
N ASN A 93 -15.90 17.85 15.49
CA ASN A 93 -17.36 17.70 15.41
C ASN A 93 -17.78 16.25 15.16
N LYS A 94 -17.06 15.54 14.28
CA LYS A 94 -17.42 14.18 13.86
C LYS A 94 -16.89 13.12 14.82
N HIS A 95 -15.69 13.30 15.36
CA HIS A 95 -14.97 12.25 16.10
C HIS A 95 -14.62 12.61 17.54
N GLY A 96 -15.01 13.81 18.01
CA GLY A 96 -14.81 14.23 19.40
C GLY A 96 -13.35 14.48 19.78
N PHE A 97 -12.47 14.80 18.82
CA PHE A 97 -11.10 15.20 19.16
C PHE A 97 -11.08 16.52 19.93
N SER A 98 -10.08 16.69 20.81
CA SER A 98 -9.81 18.01 21.40
C SER A 98 -9.20 18.94 20.35
N GLU A 99 -9.85 20.08 20.12
CA GLU A 99 -9.34 21.11 19.22
C GLU A 99 -7.94 21.59 19.62
N ALA A 100 -7.70 21.81 20.92
CA ALA A 100 -6.40 22.24 21.42
C ALA A 100 -5.30 21.21 21.16
N TYR A 101 -5.63 19.91 21.27
CA TYR A 101 -4.71 18.83 20.93
C TYR A 101 -4.38 18.84 19.43
N LEU A 102 -5.38 18.91 18.56
CA LEU A 102 -5.16 18.92 17.12
C LEU A 102 -4.42 20.18 16.66
N ASN A 103 -4.76 21.36 17.19
CA ASN A 103 -4.01 22.59 16.93
C ASN A 103 -2.53 22.40 17.28
N ARG A 104 -2.21 21.84 18.45
CA ARG A 104 -0.82 21.57 18.86
C ARG A 104 -0.13 20.55 17.95
N LEU A 105 -0.84 19.49 17.53
CA LEU A 105 -0.29 18.46 16.65
C LEU A 105 0.02 19.04 15.26
N PHE A 106 -0.93 19.72 14.63
CA PHE A 106 -0.77 20.34 13.31
C PHE A 106 0.20 21.53 13.32
N SER A 107 0.36 22.24 14.44
CA SER A 107 1.41 23.24 14.61
C SER A 107 2.83 22.70 14.45
N GLN A 108 3.02 21.40 14.66
CA GLN A 108 4.31 20.72 14.53
C GLN A 108 4.45 19.98 13.19
N ALA A 109 3.44 20.00 12.33
CA ALA A 109 3.48 19.29 11.06
C ALA A 109 4.52 19.93 10.14
N ASN A 110 5.35 19.10 9.50
CA ASN A 110 6.32 19.55 8.52
C ASN A 110 5.77 19.34 7.11
N ARG A 111 5.79 20.40 6.29
CA ARG A 111 5.49 20.27 4.86
C ARG A 111 6.66 19.62 4.13
N LEU A 112 6.40 18.54 3.41
CA LEU A 112 7.42 17.74 2.74
C LEU A 112 7.45 17.97 1.22
N ASP A 113 8.32 18.87 0.74
CA ASP A 113 8.46 19.14 -0.70
C ASP A 113 8.81 17.91 -1.54
N SER A 114 9.53 16.95 -0.96
CA SER A 114 9.82 15.66 -1.62
C SER A 114 8.55 14.88 -1.92
N VAL A 115 7.58 14.86 -1.01
CA VAL A 115 6.28 14.20 -1.16
C VAL A 115 5.46 14.86 -2.26
N ILE A 116 5.43 16.19 -2.30
CA ILE A 116 4.72 16.96 -3.34
C ILE A 116 5.27 16.62 -4.74
N ARG A 117 6.60 16.54 -4.90
CA ARG A 117 7.23 16.14 -6.16
C ARG A 117 6.89 14.71 -6.58
N LEU A 118 6.73 13.79 -5.62
CA LEU A 118 6.39 12.40 -5.91
C LEU A 118 4.93 12.21 -6.29
N GLU A 119 4.01 12.98 -5.71
CA GLU A 119 2.58 12.93 -6.06
C GLU A 119 2.27 13.63 -7.40
N SER A 120 3.08 14.62 -7.79
CA SER A 120 2.95 15.35 -9.05
C SER A 120 4.15 15.10 -9.98
N PRO A 121 4.37 13.86 -10.45
CA PRO A 121 5.49 13.57 -11.34
C PRO A 121 5.30 14.29 -12.67
N ALA A 122 6.42 14.73 -13.26
CA ALA A 122 6.41 15.35 -14.59
C ALA A 122 5.74 14.40 -15.62
N PRO A 123 5.06 14.95 -16.65
CA PRO A 123 4.49 14.14 -17.71
C PRO A 123 5.53 13.15 -18.27
N SER A 124 5.18 11.87 -18.32
CA SER A 124 6.08 10.85 -18.84
C SER A 124 6.42 11.15 -20.31
N THR A 125 7.69 11.45 -20.58
CA THR A 125 8.25 11.57 -21.93
C THR A 125 8.62 10.20 -22.52
N GLY A 126 8.41 9.12 -21.75
CA GLY A 126 8.67 7.75 -22.17
C GLY A 126 7.63 7.18 -23.15
N PRO A 127 7.96 6.08 -23.85
CA PRO A 127 7.04 5.44 -24.77
C PRO A 127 5.78 4.93 -24.06
N SER A 128 4.62 5.07 -24.71
CA SER A 128 3.31 4.65 -24.17
C SER A 128 3.17 3.13 -23.99
N LYS A 129 4.08 2.33 -24.58
CA LYS A 129 4.12 0.87 -24.45
C LYS A 129 5.44 0.43 -23.81
N PRO A 130 5.40 -0.59 -22.91
CA PRO A 130 6.61 -1.17 -22.37
C PRO A 130 7.54 -1.67 -23.49
N ARG A 131 8.83 -1.39 -23.37
CA ARG A 131 9.84 -1.92 -24.30
C ARG A 131 10.06 -3.41 -24.05
N LEU A 132 10.58 -4.12 -25.06
CA LEU A 132 11.04 -5.49 -24.89
C LEU A 132 12.00 -5.61 -23.68
N GLY A 133 11.84 -6.68 -22.90
CA GLY A 133 12.60 -6.92 -21.67
C GLY A 133 12.20 -6.08 -20.45
N SER A 134 11.12 -5.27 -20.52
CA SER A 134 10.66 -4.50 -19.34
C SER A 134 10.24 -5.42 -18.18
N TRP A 135 9.53 -6.52 -18.48
CA TRP A 135 9.21 -7.53 -17.48
C TRP A 135 10.46 -8.15 -16.86
N THR A 136 11.41 -8.59 -17.68
CA THR A 136 12.67 -9.19 -17.20
C THR A 136 13.42 -8.25 -16.27
N ARG A 137 13.53 -6.96 -16.62
CA ARG A 137 14.17 -5.96 -15.76
C ARG A 137 13.42 -5.75 -14.45
N TYR A 138 12.09 -5.72 -14.47
CA TYR A 138 11.27 -5.60 -13.26
C TYR A 138 11.40 -6.84 -12.37
N ARG A 139 11.21 -8.04 -12.95
CA ARG A 139 11.37 -9.34 -12.30
C ARG A 139 12.71 -9.46 -11.58
N ASN A 140 13.80 -9.05 -12.22
CA ASN A 140 15.14 -9.14 -11.67
C ASN A 140 15.41 -8.21 -10.49
N LYS A 141 14.54 -7.23 -10.21
CA LYS A 141 14.62 -6.44 -8.96
C LYS A 141 14.21 -7.26 -7.73
N PHE A 142 13.34 -8.25 -7.92
CA PHE A 142 12.76 -9.03 -6.83
C PHE A 142 13.24 -10.49 -6.84
N LEU A 143 13.37 -11.14 -7.99
CA LEU A 143 13.77 -12.55 -8.03
C LEU A 143 15.29 -12.71 -8.09
N THR A 144 15.95 -12.30 -7.01
CA THR A 144 17.39 -12.51 -6.76
C THR A 144 17.59 -13.57 -5.69
N ASP A 145 18.73 -14.24 -5.69
CA ASP A 145 19.05 -15.28 -4.69
C ASP A 145 18.96 -14.73 -3.26
N ALA A 146 19.43 -13.50 -3.04
CA ALA A 146 19.36 -12.83 -1.76
C ALA A 146 17.91 -12.58 -1.30
N HIS A 147 17.03 -12.14 -2.22
CA HIS A 147 15.63 -11.89 -1.87
C HIS A 147 14.89 -13.20 -1.60
N ILE A 148 15.13 -14.25 -2.40
CA ILE A 148 14.53 -15.57 -2.18
C ILE A 148 14.99 -16.16 -0.83
N SER A 149 16.30 -16.09 -0.54
CA SER A 149 16.85 -16.58 0.73
C SER A 149 16.23 -15.86 1.94
N ASN A 150 16.13 -14.53 1.87
CA ASN A 150 15.48 -13.73 2.92
C ASN A 150 13.98 -14.10 3.07
N GLY A 151 13.28 -14.41 1.99
CA GLY A 151 11.88 -14.82 2.05
C GLY A 151 11.68 -16.19 2.69
N VAL A 152 12.58 -17.13 2.40
CA VAL A 152 12.61 -18.44 3.06
C VAL A 152 12.88 -18.29 4.56
N GLU A 153 13.83 -17.42 4.94
CA GLU A 153 14.11 -17.12 6.35
C GLU A 153 12.90 -16.47 7.04
N PHE A 154 12.30 -15.45 6.42
CA PHE A 154 11.10 -14.79 6.95
C PHE A 154 9.95 -15.78 7.15
N TRP A 155 9.70 -16.66 6.17
CA TRP A 155 8.68 -17.69 6.29
C TRP A 155 9.00 -18.60 7.47
N ARG A 156 10.22 -19.16 7.56
CA ARG A 156 10.60 -20.05 8.68
C ARG A 156 10.39 -19.38 10.04
N ASN A 157 10.78 -18.13 10.18
CA ASN A 157 10.65 -17.38 11.44
C ASN A 157 9.19 -17.07 11.82
N ASN A 158 8.26 -17.09 10.86
CA ASN A 158 6.85 -16.73 11.05
C ASN A 158 5.90 -17.86 10.64
N ALA A 159 6.37 -19.11 10.61
CA ALA A 159 5.65 -20.23 10.00
C ALA A 159 4.27 -20.44 10.61
N ASP A 160 4.14 -20.33 11.93
CA ASP A 160 2.87 -20.51 12.64
C ASP A 160 1.87 -19.39 12.30
N ALA A 161 2.32 -18.14 12.30
CA ALA A 161 1.47 -17.00 11.97
C ALA A 161 0.99 -17.05 10.51
N ILE A 162 1.89 -17.39 9.58
CA ILE A 162 1.57 -17.54 8.15
C ILE A 162 0.59 -18.69 7.94
N LYS A 163 0.82 -19.85 8.59
CA LYS A 163 -0.09 -20.99 8.53
C LYS A 163 -1.46 -20.65 9.10
N GLN A 164 -1.51 -19.95 10.23
CA GLN A 164 -2.76 -19.51 10.83
C GLN A 164 -3.52 -18.56 9.90
N ALA A 165 -2.84 -17.59 9.31
CA ALA A 165 -3.44 -16.67 8.34
C ALA A 165 -3.97 -17.44 7.11
N SER A 166 -3.21 -18.40 6.60
CA SER A 166 -3.63 -19.24 5.47
C SER A 166 -4.90 -20.04 5.78
N VAL A 167 -4.97 -20.70 6.94
CA VAL A 167 -6.16 -21.45 7.36
C VAL A 167 -7.36 -20.53 7.61
N THR A 168 -7.13 -19.37 8.21
CA THR A 168 -8.20 -18.45 8.61
C THR A 168 -8.80 -17.72 7.41
N TYR A 169 -7.97 -17.30 6.46
CA TYR A 169 -8.37 -16.42 5.35
C TYR A 169 -8.38 -17.11 3.98
N GLY A 170 -7.88 -18.36 3.89
CA GLY A 170 -7.83 -19.12 2.63
C GLY A 170 -6.81 -18.59 1.62
N VAL A 171 -5.77 -17.90 2.09
CA VAL A 171 -4.69 -17.35 1.26
C VAL A 171 -3.47 -18.25 1.35
N ASP A 172 -2.93 -18.68 0.21
CA ASP A 172 -1.74 -19.54 0.23
C ASP A 172 -0.52 -18.77 0.80
N PRO A 173 0.32 -19.44 1.63
CA PRO A 173 1.45 -18.82 2.30
C PRO A 173 2.39 -18.02 1.39
N GLU A 174 2.66 -18.50 0.17
CA GLU A 174 3.54 -17.84 -0.79
C GLU A 174 3.05 -16.46 -1.22
N TYR A 175 1.73 -16.21 -1.21
CA TYR A 175 1.19 -14.89 -1.52
C TYR A 175 1.44 -13.92 -0.36
N ILE A 176 1.27 -14.37 0.88
CA ILE A 176 1.55 -13.57 2.08
C ILE A 176 3.03 -13.18 2.11
N VAL A 177 3.91 -14.16 1.94
CA VAL A 177 5.37 -13.93 1.93
C VAL A 177 5.78 -13.09 0.74
N GLY A 178 5.22 -13.36 -0.45
CA GLY A 178 5.54 -12.64 -1.68
C GLY A 178 5.20 -11.15 -1.60
N ILE A 179 4.01 -10.80 -1.08
CA ILE A 179 3.59 -9.40 -0.89
C ILE A 179 4.56 -8.69 0.05
N ILE A 180 4.80 -9.25 1.23
CA ILE A 180 5.71 -8.66 2.24
C ILE A 180 7.13 -8.48 1.69
N GLY A 181 7.61 -9.43 0.88
CA GLY A 181 8.91 -9.33 0.21
C GLY A 181 8.98 -8.17 -0.78
N VAL A 182 7.96 -8.03 -1.64
CA VAL A 182 7.90 -6.95 -2.64
C VAL A 182 7.77 -5.57 -2.00
N GLU A 183 6.94 -5.44 -0.96
CA GLU A 183 6.63 -4.14 -0.35
C GLU A 183 7.77 -3.63 0.54
N THR A 184 8.30 -4.48 1.42
CA THR A 184 9.21 -4.02 2.49
C THR A 184 10.51 -4.79 2.58
N TYR A 185 10.76 -5.71 1.65
CA TYR A 185 11.92 -6.59 1.70
C TYR A 185 11.97 -7.34 3.04
N PHE A 186 10.81 -7.89 3.46
CA PHE A 186 10.61 -8.60 4.73
C PHE A 186 10.88 -7.74 5.96
N GLY A 187 10.41 -6.49 5.94
CA GLY A 187 10.55 -5.53 7.03
C GLY A 187 11.91 -4.84 7.12
N LYS A 188 12.78 -5.02 6.13
CA LYS A 188 14.07 -4.31 6.06
C LYS A 188 13.91 -2.88 5.52
N ASN A 189 12.79 -2.56 4.89
CA ASN A 189 12.50 -1.25 4.32
C ASN A 189 11.03 -0.83 4.49
N PHE A 190 10.69 -0.27 5.66
CA PHE A 190 9.37 0.32 5.89
C PHE A 190 9.19 1.71 5.26
N GLY A 191 10.28 2.36 4.88
CA GLY A 191 10.32 3.80 4.64
C GLY A 191 10.72 4.57 5.90
N LYS A 192 10.95 5.88 5.75
CA LYS A 192 11.52 6.75 6.79
C LYS A 192 10.76 8.06 6.95
N THR A 193 9.63 8.19 6.25
CA THR A 193 8.83 9.41 6.25
C THR A 193 7.86 9.37 7.41
N CYS A 194 7.81 10.42 8.23
CA CYS A 194 6.75 10.58 9.24
C CYS A 194 5.38 10.54 8.54
N ILE A 195 4.53 9.59 8.92
CA ILE A 195 3.24 9.36 8.25
C ILE A 195 2.32 10.57 8.40
N PHE A 196 2.29 11.17 9.58
CA PHE A 196 1.51 12.39 9.83
C PHE A 196 1.94 13.54 8.92
N ASP A 197 3.24 13.78 8.78
CA ASP A 197 3.76 14.85 7.92
C ASP A 197 3.47 14.57 6.43
N ALA A 198 3.59 13.31 6.01
CA ALA A 198 3.30 12.88 4.63
C ALA A 198 1.83 13.08 4.28
N LEU A 199 0.92 12.55 5.10
CA LEU A 199 -0.53 12.65 4.88
C LEU A 199 -1.02 14.09 5.01
N THR A 200 -0.48 14.88 5.94
CA THR A 200 -0.79 16.32 6.05
C THR A 200 -0.36 17.06 4.79
N THR A 201 0.87 16.83 4.32
CA THR A 201 1.37 17.44 3.07
C THR A 201 0.50 17.05 1.88
N LEU A 202 0.17 15.77 1.72
CA LEU A 202 -0.65 15.29 0.60
C LEU A 202 -2.09 15.84 0.65
N SER A 203 -2.64 15.99 1.85
CA SER A 203 -4.00 16.50 2.06
C SER A 203 -4.17 17.98 1.74
N PHE A 204 -3.14 18.79 2.01
CA PHE A 204 -3.29 20.25 2.01
C PHE A 204 -2.36 20.99 1.05
N ASP A 205 -1.30 20.36 0.56
CA ASP A 205 -0.31 20.97 -0.35
C ASP A 205 -0.31 20.34 -1.76
N THR A 206 -1.27 19.45 -2.05
CA THR A 206 -1.48 18.88 -3.39
C THR A 206 -2.93 19.05 -3.85
N TYR A 207 -3.17 18.95 -5.16
CA TYR A 207 -4.52 19.17 -5.73
C TYR A 207 -5.18 17.89 -6.23
N ARG A 208 -4.41 16.97 -6.82
CA ARG A 208 -4.97 15.84 -7.60
C ARG A 208 -5.75 14.83 -6.77
N ARG A 209 -5.28 14.55 -5.54
CA ARG A 209 -5.81 13.50 -4.65
C ARG A 209 -6.00 13.98 -3.22
N SER A 210 -6.10 15.29 -3.00
CA SER A 210 -6.16 15.88 -1.66
C SER A 210 -7.31 15.31 -0.82
N ASP A 211 -8.49 15.11 -1.40
CA ASP A 211 -9.64 14.55 -0.65
C ASP A 211 -9.44 13.09 -0.24
N TYR A 212 -8.78 12.28 -1.08
CA TYR A 212 -8.38 10.93 -0.70
C TYR A 212 -7.39 10.97 0.46
N PHE A 213 -6.38 11.84 0.42
CA PHE A 213 -5.39 11.89 1.50
C PHE A 213 -5.95 12.51 2.79
N LYS A 214 -6.97 13.37 2.71
CA LYS A 214 -7.71 13.83 3.90
C LYS A 214 -8.44 12.67 4.57
N SER A 215 -9.05 11.76 3.82
CA SER A 215 -9.67 10.56 4.43
C SER A 215 -8.63 9.63 5.04
N GLU A 216 -7.47 9.45 4.41
CA GLU A 216 -6.36 8.69 5.00
C GLU A 216 -5.82 9.35 6.27
N LEU A 217 -5.67 10.68 6.29
CA LEU A 217 -5.24 11.42 7.48
C LEU A 217 -6.27 11.31 8.62
N GLU A 218 -7.55 11.39 8.31
CA GLU A 218 -8.65 11.15 9.26
C GLU A 218 -8.55 9.76 9.88
N ASN A 219 -8.45 8.71 9.05
CA ASN A 219 -8.32 7.33 9.51
C ASN A 219 -7.03 7.10 10.30
N PHE A 220 -5.92 7.71 9.91
CA PHE A 220 -4.65 7.62 10.62
C PHE A 220 -4.73 8.22 12.03
N LEU A 221 -5.37 9.38 12.18
CA LEU A 221 -5.57 10.00 13.50
C LEU A 221 -6.51 9.17 14.39
N LEU A 222 -7.54 8.55 13.80
CA LEU A 222 -8.40 7.60 14.52
C LEU A 222 -7.62 6.37 14.98
N MET A 223 -6.90 5.72 14.06
CA MET A 223 -6.07 4.54 14.35
C MET A 223 -5.06 4.83 15.47
N THR A 224 -4.32 5.94 15.37
CA THR A 224 -3.31 6.30 16.39
C THR A 224 -3.93 6.60 17.75
N ARG A 225 -5.13 7.20 17.78
CA ARG A 225 -5.89 7.37 19.03
C ARG A 225 -6.32 6.03 19.62
N ASP A 226 -6.88 5.16 18.80
CA ASP A 226 -7.46 3.88 19.26
C ASP A 226 -6.37 2.91 19.74
N GLU A 227 -5.20 2.92 19.07
CA GLU A 227 -4.01 2.14 19.45
C GLU A 227 -3.14 2.82 20.51
N GLY A 228 -3.43 4.07 20.88
CA GLY A 228 -2.67 4.83 21.89
C GLY A 228 -1.26 5.27 21.45
N PHE A 229 -1.03 5.40 20.14
CA PHE A 229 0.24 5.89 19.59
C PHE A 229 0.27 7.42 19.48
N ASP A 230 1.45 8.00 19.70
CA ASP A 230 1.72 9.38 19.28
C ASP A 230 1.73 9.44 17.74
N PRO A 231 0.83 10.21 17.09
CA PRO A 231 0.73 10.27 15.62
C PRO A 231 2.01 10.74 14.92
N ARG A 232 2.97 11.33 15.65
CA ARG A 232 4.26 11.76 15.11
C ARG A 232 5.32 10.65 15.03
N GLN A 233 5.07 9.49 15.64
CA GLN A 233 6.05 8.39 15.69
C GLN A 233 5.99 7.45 14.47
N PRO A 234 4.81 7.06 13.95
CA PRO A 234 4.75 6.16 12.81
C PRO A 234 5.53 6.69 11.60
N GLN A 235 6.39 5.84 11.06
CA GLN A 235 7.15 6.09 9.84
C GLN A 235 6.73 5.11 8.76
N GLY A 236 6.83 5.54 7.51
CA GLY A 236 6.68 4.66 6.38
C GLY A 236 6.95 5.31 5.04
N SER A 237 6.14 4.93 4.04
CA SER A 237 6.30 5.42 2.67
C SER A 237 5.95 6.91 2.54
N TRP A 238 6.39 7.54 1.45
CA TRP A 238 6.05 8.94 1.15
C TRP A 238 4.55 9.17 0.98
N ALA A 239 3.77 8.12 0.70
CA ALA A 239 2.33 8.17 0.48
C ALA A 239 1.52 7.75 1.71
N GLY A 240 2.17 7.47 2.85
CA GLY A 240 1.50 7.05 4.08
C GLY A 240 1.28 5.55 4.24
N ALA A 241 1.92 4.69 3.42
CA ALA A 241 1.89 3.24 3.64
C ALA A 241 2.76 2.87 4.84
N MET A 242 2.30 1.90 5.65
CA MET A 242 2.88 1.54 6.95
C MET A 242 3.06 0.03 7.10
N GLY A 243 4.04 -0.37 7.90
CA GLY A 243 4.23 -1.77 8.29
C GLY A 243 4.73 -2.66 7.14
N TYR A 244 4.60 -3.97 7.30
CA TYR A 244 5.21 -4.99 6.43
C TYR A 244 4.61 -5.14 5.03
N GLY A 245 3.36 -4.72 4.85
CA GLY A 245 2.48 -5.20 3.79
C GLY A 245 2.18 -4.21 2.69
#